data_AF-X0MGJ0-F1
#
_entry.id   AF-X0MGJ0-F1
#
_cell.length_a   1.000
_cell.length_b   1.000
_cell.length_c   1.000
_cell.angle_alpha   90.00
_cell.angle_beta   90.00
_cell.angle_gamma   90.00
#
_symmetry.space_group_name_H-M   'P 1'
#
loop_
_entity.id
_entity.type
_entity.pdbx_description
1 polymer ?
#
loop_
_entity_poly.entity_id
_entity_poly.type
_entity_poly.pdbx_seq_one_letter_code
_entity_poly.pdbx_strand_id
1 'polypeptide(L)'
;MQCSLRTNTYQTSLTAKYCNPEMAQLFSQRSRHLQWRRLWLLLVGLRKSLAITTDALEQMKQHLEVTDQDFETARAEELIRRHDVMAHVHAFGAVAPAAASIMHYGATSCFVTDNTKLILMRNALDLLLPGLPSQGYLKSMQATTTLAYTHLQPAQLITGTRVLIMLYLASG
;
A
#
# COMPACT_ATOMS: atom_id res chain seq x y z
N MET A 1 7.16 21.73 -16.74
CA MET A 1 8.34 21.99 -15.87
C MET A 1 8.67 20.85 -14.88
N GLN A 2 8.11 19.63 -15.01
CA GLN A 2 8.26 18.55 -14.02
C GLN A 2 9.44 17.58 -14.26
N CYS A 3 10.08 17.59 -15.45
CA CYS A 3 11.14 16.61 -15.78
C CYS A 3 12.48 16.90 -15.08
N SER A 4 12.81 18.18 -14.82
CA SER A 4 14.08 18.62 -14.24
C SER A 4 14.21 18.39 -12.72
N LEU A 5 13.09 18.38 -11.98
CA LEU A 5 13.13 18.26 -10.51
C LEU A 5 13.53 16.86 -10.03
N ARG A 6 13.25 15.80 -10.81
CA ARG A 6 13.53 14.43 -10.41
C ARG A 6 15.02 14.14 -10.21
N THR A 7 15.90 14.73 -11.01
CA THR A 7 17.37 14.54 -10.89
C THR A 7 18.03 15.52 -9.94
N ASN A 8 17.35 16.63 -9.62
CA ASN A 8 17.85 17.68 -8.73
C ASN A 8 17.38 17.51 -7.27
N THR A 9 16.68 16.43 -6.96
CA THR A 9 16.15 16.14 -5.62
C THR A 9 16.47 14.71 -5.21
N TYR A 10 16.63 14.47 -3.91
CA TYR A 10 16.90 13.14 -3.39
C TYR A 10 15.77 12.17 -3.74
N GLN A 11 16.14 11.00 -4.25
CA GLN A 11 15.25 9.88 -4.48
C GLN A 11 15.80 8.66 -3.73
N THR A 12 14.89 7.82 -3.24
CA THR A 12 15.30 6.57 -2.61
C THR A 12 15.80 5.62 -3.70
N SER A 13 16.93 4.94 -3.45
CA SER A 13 17.43 3.90 -4.35
C SER A 13 16.43 2.75 -4.51
N LEU A 14 15.60 2.51 -3.49
CA LEU A 14 14.51 1.54 -3.53
C LEU A 14 13.58 1.83 -4.71
N THR A 15 12.96 3.01 -4.77
CA THR A 15 12.00 3.34 -5.84
C THR A 15 12.67 3.64 -7.19
N ALA A 16 13.95 4.01 -7.22
CA ALA A 16 14.66 4.34 -8.45
C ALA A 16 15.34 3.13 -9.14
N LYS A 17 15.71 2.08 -8.39
CA LYS A 17 16.55 0.98 -8.92
C LYS A 17 16.09 -0.42 -8.54
N TYR A 18 15.62 -0.63 -7.31
CA TYR A 18 15.49 -1.98 -6.75
C TYR A 18 14.05 -2.48 -6.65
N CYS A 19 13.09 -1.57 -6.48
CA CYS A 19 11.68 -1.90 -6.30
C CYS A 19 11.05 -2.22 -7.66
N ASN A 20 10.22 -3.27 -7.70
CA ASN A 20 9.42 -3.52 -8.89
C ASN A 20 8.40 -2.36 -9.11
N PRO A 21 8.00 -2.09 -10.36
CA PRO A 21 7.07 -0.99 -10.64
C PRO A 21 5.71 -1.15 -9.94
N GLU A 22 5.23 -2.38 -9.80
CA GLU A 22 3.92 -2.70 -9.18
C GLU A 22 3.88 -2.34 -7.68
N MET A 23 4.92 -2.70 -6.92
CA MET A 23 5.07 -2.36 -5.50
C MET A 23 5.28 -0.85 -5.33
N ALA A 24 6.06 -0.22 -6.21
CA ALA A 24 6.22 1.23 -6.20
C ALA A 24 4.88 1.96 -6.45
N GLN A 25 4.07 1.46 -7.39
CA GLN A 25 2.74 1.99 -7.65
C GLN A 25 1.79 1.73 -6.47
N LEU A 26 1.83 0.54 -5.85
CA LEU A 26 1.01 0.18 -4.70
C LEU A 26 1.19 1.15 -3.53
N PHE A 27 2.42 1.56 -3.24
CA PHE A 27 2.73 2.51 -2.16
C PHE A 27 2.74 3.98 -2.61
N SER A 28 2.31 4.28 -3.83
CA SER A 28 2.20 5.66 -4.31
C SER A 28 1.14 6.47 -3.55
N GLN A 29 1.25 7.80 -3.60
CA GLN A 29 0.22 8.68 -3.05
C GLN A 29 -1.15 8.44 -3.71
N ARG A 30 -1.19 8.23 -5.04
CA ARG A 30 -2.44 7.94 -5.75
C ARG A 30 -3.13 6.69 -5.20
N SER A 31 -2.39 5.59 -5.03
CA SER A 31 -2.93 4.35 -4.45
C SER A 31 -3.44 4.55 -3.02
N ARG A 32 -2.69 5.32 -2.20
CA ARG A 32 -3.11 5.65 -0.83
C ARG A 32 -4.44 6.42 -0.81
N HIS A 33 -4.53 7.52 -1.54
CA HIS A 33 -5.72 8.39 -1.48
C HIS A 33 -6.92 7.80 -2.24
N LEU A 34 -6.68 6.99 -3.28
CA LEU A 34 -7.72 6.13 -3.88
C LEU A 34 -8.32 5.20 -2.81
N GLN A 35 -7.47 4.56 -1.99
CA GLN A 35 -7.93 3.69 -0.92
C GLN A 35 -8.71 4.46 0.16
N TRP A 36 -8.35 5.71 0.45
CA TRP A 36 -9.12 6.57 1.36
C TRP A 36 -10.52 6.85 0.80
N ARG A 37 -10.63 7.22 -0.48
CA ARG A 37 -11.93 7.43 -1.16
C ARG A 37 -12.79 6.17 -1.13
N ARG A 38 -12.20 5.00 -1.34
CA ARG A 38 -12.89 3.69 -1.22
C ARG A 38 -13.39 3.42 0.20
N LEU A 39 -12.59 3.71 1.23
CA LEU A 39 -12.99 3.54 2.63
C LEU A 39 -14.10 4.51 3.02
N TRP A 40 -14.06 5.76 2.59
CA TRP A 40 -15.16 6.71 2.82
C TRP A 40 -16.43 6.28 2.09
N LEU A 41 -16.32 5.83 0.83
CA LEU A 41 -17.48 5.30 0.10
C LEU A 41 -18.11 4.12 0.86
N LEU A 42 -17.29 3.20 1.39
CA LEU A 42 -17.76 2.10 2.21
C LEU A 42 -18.42 2.59 3.51
N LEU A 43 -17.80 3.55 4.20
CA LEU A 43 -18.33 4.13 5.44
C LEU A 43 -19.72 4.75 5.23
N VAL A 44 -19.88 5.53 4.15
CA VAL A 44 -21.17 6.12 3.78
C VAL A 44 -22.15 5.01 3.41
N GLY A 45 -21.77 4.08 2.53
CA GLY A 45 -22.66 3.00 2.07
C GLY A 45 -23.19 2.07 3.17
N LEU A 46 -22.48 1.92 4.29
CA LEU A 46 -22.90 1.08 5.42
C LEU A 46 -23.90 1.78 6.37
N ARG A 47 -24.11 3.09 6.25
CA ARG A 47 -24.92 3.86 7.18
C ARG A 47 -26.38 3.93 6.79
N LYS A 48 -27.13 2.89 7.14
CA LYS A 48 -28.58 2.80 6.90
C LYS A 48 -29.43 3.83 7.65
N SER A 49 -28.92 4.41 8.75
CA SER A 49 -29.66 5.35 9.60
C SER A 49 -29.52 6.82 9.19
N LEU A 50 -28.60 7.14 8.29
CA LEU A 50 -28.50 8.49 7.73
C LEU A 50 -29.37 8.55 6.47
N ALA A 51 -30.02 9.68 6.23
CA ALA A 51 -30.74 9.95 4.99
C ALA A 51 -29.74 10.16 3.83
N ILE A 52 -29.03 9.08 3.47
CA ILE A 52 -28.01 9.09 2.42
C ILE A 52 -28.74 9.10 1.09
N THR A 53 -28.54 10.16 0.33
CA THR A 53 -29.06 10.26 -1.03
C THR A 53 -28.30 9.30 -1.94
N THR A 54 -29.00 8.68 -2.88
CA THR A 54 -28.36 7.87 -3.94
C THR A 54 -27.30 8.69 -4.69
N ASP A 55 -27.58 9.99 -4.88
CA ASP A 55 -26.69 10.98 -5.49
C ASP A 55 -25.32 11.10 -4.78
N ALA A 56 -25.29 11.12 -3.44
CA ALA A 56 -24.02 11.17 -2.70
C ALA A 56 -23.12 9.95 -3.01
N LEU A 57 -23.70 8.75 -3.04
CA LEU A 57 -22.95 7.54 -3.35
C LEU A 57 -22.51 7.48 -4.82
N GLU A 58 -23.31 8.00 -5.74
CA GLU A 58 -22.97 8.05 -7.17
C GLU A 58 -21.82 9.02 -7.43
N GLN A 59 -21.87 10.23 -6.88
CA GLN A 59 -20.77 11.20 -6.99
C GLN A 59 -19.47 10.63 -6.43
N MET A 60 -19.52 10.01 -5.24
CA MET A 60 -18.33 9.37 -4.65
C MET A 60 -17.76 8.25 -5.55
N LYS A 61 -18.60 7.43 -6.17
CA LYS A 61 -18.18 6.35 -7.09
C LYS A 61 -17.54 6.89 -8.36
N GLN A 62 -18.11 7.94 -8.94
CA GLN A 62 -17.59 8.58 -10.16
C GLN A 62 -16.22 9.22 -9.94
N HIS A 63 -15.93 9.66 -8.71
CA HIS A 63 -14.70 10.34 -8.34
C HIS A 63 -13.76 9.51 -7.45
N LEU A 64 -13.77 8.17 -7.53
CA LEU A 64 -12.84 7.34 -6.75
C LEU A 64 -11.37 7.54 -7.17
N GLU A 65 -11.11 7.64 -8.47
CA GLU A 65 -9.77 7.89 -8.99
C GLU A 65 -9.31 9.32 -8.67
N VAL A 66 -8.10 9.44 -8.12
CA VAL A 66 -7.55 10.73 -7.66
C VAL A 66 -6.78 11.38 -8.80
N THR A 67 -7.26 12.55 -9.23
CA THR A 67 -6.67 13.37 -10.30
C THR A 67 -5.54 14.27 -9.78
N ASP A 68 -4.75 14.88 -10.66
CA ASP A 68 -3.76 15.88 -10.24
C ASP A 68 -4.41 17.13 -9.64
N GLN A 69 -5.59 17.52 -10.16
CA GLN A 69 -6.36 18.64 -9.61
C GLN A 69 -6.78 18.37 -8.16
N ASP A 70 -7.16 17.13 -7.84
CA ASP A 70 -7.50 16.75 -6.46
C ASP A 70 -6.31 16.94 -5.51
N PHE A 71 -5.08 16.65 -5.96
CA PHE A 71 -3.86 16.89 -5.18
C PHE A 71 -3.54 18.36 -5.00
N GLU A 72 -3.82 19.20 -6.00
CA GLU A 72 -3.67 20.64 -5.87
C GLU A 72 -4.65 21.22 -4.85
N THR A 73 -5.92 20.82 -4.93
CA THR A 73 -6.95 21.19 -3.95
C THR A 73 -6.57 20.71 -2.55
N ALA A 74 -6.14 19.44 -2.40
CA ALA A 74 -5.70 18.91 -1.12
C ALA A 74 -4.48 19.67 -0.57
N ARG A 75 -3.49 20.01 -1.41
CA ARG A 75 -2.33 20.80 -0.98
C ARG A 75 -2.74 22.18 -0.47
N ALA A 76 -3.65 22.86 -1.17
CA ALA A 76 -4.17 24.16 -0.73
C ALA A 76 -4.92 24.06 0.60
N GLU A 77 -5.78 23.06 0.75
CA GLU A 77 -6.53 22.80 1.98
C GLU A 77 -5.61 22.39 3.14
N GLU A 78 -4.54 21.65 2.88
CA GLU A 78 -3.57 21.22 3.90
C GLU A 78 -2.80 22.41 4.49
N LEU A 79 -2.46 23.42 3.68
CA LEU A 79 -1.83 24.66 4.16
C LEU A 79 -2.74 25.42 5.15
N ILE A 80 -4.06 25.39 4.91
CA ILE A 80 -5.06 26.05 5.75
C ILE A 80 -5.31 25.23 7.02
N ARG A 81 -5.55 23.92 6.86
CA ARG A 81 -6.03 23.03 7.93
C ARG A 81 -4.91 22.46 8.78
N ARG A 82 -3.69 22.43 8.23
CA ARG A 82 -2.52 21.76 8.82
C ARG A 82 -2.79 20.29 9.16
N HIS A 83 -3.64 19.63 8.35
CA HIS A 83 -4.04 18.25 8.54
C HIS A 83 -4.38 17.60 7.18
N ASP A 84 -3.59 16.59 6.81
CA ASP A 84 -3.67 15.86 5.53
C ASP A 84 -5.02 15.17 5.29
N VAL A 85 -5.53 14.40 6.26
CA VAL A 85 -6.81 13.70 6.15
C VAL A 85 -7.93 14.71 5.92
N MET A 86 -7.98 15.77 6.72
CA MET A 86 -9.02 16.79 6.56
C MET A 86 -8.90 17.54 5.24
N ALA A 87 -7.68 17.79 4.76
CA ALA A 87 -7.48 18.36 3.45
C ALA A 87 -8.03 17.47 2.32
N HIS A 88 -7.82 16.16 2.41
CA HIS A 88 -8.37 15.20 1.46
C HIS A 88 -9.89 14.99 1.60
N VAL A 89 -10.46 15.14 2.80
CA VAL A 89 -11.92 15.20 3.00
C VAL A 89 -12.50 16.39 2.23
N HIS A 90 -11.89 17.57 2.36
CA HIS A 90 -12.34 18.77 1.65
C HIS A 90 -12.16 18.65 0.13
N ALA A 91 -11.01 18.16 -0.33
CA ALA A 91 -10.76 17.95 -1.75
C ALA A 91 -11.75 16.94 -2.36
N PHE A 92 -12.08 15.85 -1.65
CA PHE A 92 -13.08 14.90 -2.13
C PHE A 92 -14.50 15.46 -2.07
N GLY A 93 -14.84 16.23 -1.03
CA GLY A 93 -16.11 16.94 -0.93
C GLY A 93 -16.32 17.98 -2.03
N ALA A 94 -15.26 18.58 -2.57
CA ALA A 94 -15.35 19.53 -3.67
C ALA A 94 -15.85 18.87 -4.98
N VAL A 95 -15.46 17.61 -5.22
CA VAL A 95 -15.89 16.84 -6.41
C VAL A 95 -17.12 15.96 -6.13
N ALA A 96 -17.47 15.73 -4.86
CA ALA A 96 -18.66 15.02 -4.44
C ALA A 96 -19.46 15.83 -3.39
N PRO A 97 -20.04 16.99 -3.79
CA PRO A 97 -20.68 17.93 -2.87
C PRO A 97 -21.83 17.32 -2.07
N ALA A 98 -22.60 16.38 -2.65
CA ALA A 98 -23.69 15.70 -1.95
C ALA A 98 -23.21 14.80 -0.79
N ALA A 99 -21.94 14.37 -0.82
CA ALA A 99 -21.34 13.54 0.23
C ALA A 99 -20.47 14.34 1.23
N ALA A 100 -20.19 15.61 0.97
CA ALA A 100 -19.18 16.39 1.69
C ALA A 100 -19.43 16.46 3.21
N SER A 101 -20.68 16.60 3.65
CA SER A 101 -21.04 16.69 5.07
C SER A 101 -21.09 15.34 5.80
N ILE A 102 -21.13 14.23 5.07
CA ILE A 102 -21.36 12.89 5.65
C ILE A 102 -20.17 11.93 5.50
N MET A 103 -19.23 12.19 4.58
CA MET A 103 -18.22 11.21 4.17
C MET A 103 -17.27 10.74 5.28
N HIS A 104 -16.94 11.61 6.24
CA HIS A 104 -16.07 11.28 7.37
C HIS A 104 -16.77 11.40 8.73
N TYR A 105 -18.08 11.63 8.73
CA TYR A 105 -18.86 11.80 9.96
C TYR A 105 -18.62 10.62 10.92
N GLY A 106 -18.46 10.83 12.22
CA GLY A 106 -18.28 9.76 13.21
C GLY A 106 -17.05 8.87 13.04
N ALA A 107 -16.10 9.20 12.16
CA ALA A 107 -14.81 8.54 12.03
C ALA A 107 -13.68 9.46 12.50
N THR A 108 -12.53 8.88 12.82
CA THR A 108 -11.28 9.60 13.08
C THR A 108 -10.29 9.38 11.94
N SER A 109 -9.18 10.14 11.90
CA SER A 109 -8.13 9.99 10.89
C SER A 109 -7.63 8.55 10.74
N CYS A 110 -7.46 7.84 11.87
CA CYS A 110 -7.05 6.43 11.92
C CYS A 110 -7.96 5.50 11.11
N PHE A 111 -9.25 5.83 10.96
CA PHE A 111 -10.15 5.03 10.11
C PHE A 111 -9.61 4.92 8.69
N VAL A 112 -9.15 6.00 8.07
CA VAL A 112 -8.62 5.94 6.70
C VAL A 112 -7.14 5.63 6.68
N THR A 113 -6.33 6.17 7.59
CA THR A 113 -4.87 5.97 7.54
C THR A 113 -4.49 4.53 7.83
N ASP A 114 -5.05 3.93 8.88
CA ASP A 114 -4.56 2.64 9.38
C ASP A 114 -5.17 1.47 8.60
N ASN A 115 -6.47 1.54 8.28
CA ASN A 115 -7.07 0.55 7.39
C ASN A 115 -6.43 0.56 6.00
N THR A 116 -6.06 1.74 5.48
CA THR A 116 -5.32 1.81 4.21
C THR A 116 -3.95 1.16 4.33
N LYS A 117 -3.18 1.43 5.40
CA LYS A 117 -1.89 0.76 5.61
C LYS A 117 -2.05 -0.75 5.66
N LEU A 118 -3.03 -1.27 6.39
CA LEU A 118 -3.28 -2.71 6.47
C LEU A 118 -3.61 -3.31 5.11
N ILE A 119 -4.46 -2.64 4.31
CA ILE A 119 -4.80 -3.09 2.96
C ILE A 119 -3.58 -3.07 2.04
N LEU A 120 -2.79 -2.00 2.06
CA LEU A 120 -1.57 -1.89 1.25
C LEU A 120 -0.53 -2.94 1.67
N MET A 121 -0.36 -3.20 2.97
CA MET A 121 0.56 -4.23 3.48
C MET A 121 0.11 -5.62 3.04
N ARG A 122 -1.19 -5.94 3.14
CA ARG A 122 -1.74 -7.20 2.63
C ARG A 122 -1.46 -7.36 1.13
N ASN A 123 -1.80 -6.34 0.33
CA ASN A 123 -1.57 -6.39 -1.11
C ASN A 123 -0.06 -6.48 -1.45
N ALA A 124 0.82 -5.90 -0.64
CA ALA A 124 2.25 -6.04 -0.80
C ALA A 124 2.73 -7.47 -0.53
N LEU A 125 2.15 -8.15 0.46
CA LEU A 125 2.40 -9.58 0.69
C LEU A 125 1.97 -10.40 -0.51
N ASP A 126 0.81 -10.10 -1.12
CA ASP A 126 0.36 -10.79 -2.33
C ASP A 126 1.35 -10.66 -3.51
N LEU A 127 2.09 -9.54 -3.60
CA LEU A 127 3.16 -9.35 -4.59
C LEU A 127 4.46 -10.09 -4.22
N LEU A 128 4.74 -10.31 -2.94
CA LEU A 128 5.98 -10.93 -2.46
C LEU A 128 5.89 -12.46 -2.42
N LEU A 129 4.72 -13.00 -2.04
CA LEU A 129 4.50 -14.44 -1.87
C LEU A 129 4.88 -15.28 -3.10
N PRO A 130 4.58 -14.86 -4.35
CA PRO A 130 4.98 -15.62 -5.54
C PRO A 130 6.50 -15.70 -5.75
N GLY A 131 7.26 -14.75 -5.20
CA GLY A 131 8.72 -14.74 -5.26
C GLY A 131 9.40 -15.66 -4.25
N LEU A 132 8.63 -16.22 -3.30
CA LEU A 132 9.15 -17.16 -2.32
C LEU A 132 9.35 -18.55 -2.93
N PRO A 133 10.39 -19.30 -2.51
CA PRO A 133 10.62 -20.65 -2.99
C PRO A 133 9.42 -21.55 -2.66
N SER A 134 8.97 -22.31 -3.67
CA SER A 134 7.86 -23.24 -3.48
C SER A 134 8.25 -24.39 -2.54
N GLN A 135 7.27 -24.95 -1.84
CA GLN A 135 7.50 -26.10 -0.97
C GLN A 135 8.10 -27.30 -1.73
N GLY A 136 7.75 -27.46 -3.02
CA GLY A 136 8.33 -28.48 -3.90
C GLY A 136 9.82 -28.26 -4.15
N TYR A 137 10.23 -27.02 -4.43
CA TYR A 137 11.63 -26.66 -4.57
C TYR A 137 12.42 -26.94 -3.28
N LEU A 138 11.86 -26.57 -2.12
CA LEU A 138 12.47 -26.84 -0.82
C LEU A 138 12.65 -28.34 -0.55
N LYS A 139 11.65 -29.17 -0.88
CA LYS A 139 11.76 -30.64 -0.78
C LYS A 139 12.83 -31.22 -1.70
N SER A 140 12.96 -30.70 -2.94
CA SER A 140 14.00 -31.14 -3.87
C SER A 140 15.41 -30.89 -3.31
N MET A 141 15.58 -29.79 -2.58
CA MET A 141 16.85 -29.43 -1.96
C MET A 141 17.23 -30.37 -0.81
N GLN A 142 16.25 -30.85 -0.03
CA GLN A 142 16.50 -31.81 1.06
C GLN A 142 17.13 -33.13 0.59
N ALA A 143 16.89 -33.53 -0.66
CA ALA A 143 17.45 -34.76 -1.23
C ALA A 143 18.84 -34.59 -1.84
N THR A 144 19.35 -33.36 -1.95
CA THR A 144 20.62 -33.07 -2.62
C THR A 144 21.80 -33.17 -1.65
N THR A 145 22.73 -34.11 -1.89
CA THR A 145 23.99 -34.23 -1.12
C THR A 145 24.96 -33.10 -1.47
N THR A 146 25.58 -32.49 -0.46
CA THR A 146 26.56 -31.41 -0.60
C THR A 146 27.64 -31.49 0.49
N LEU A 147 28.80 -30.88 0.24
CA LEU A 147 29.89 -30.82 1.21
C LEU A 147 29.57 -29.81 2.32
N ALA A 148 29.64 -30.23 3.59
CA ALA A 148 29.52 -29.31 4.71
C ALA A 148 30.82 -28.52 4.90
N TYR A 149 30.69 -27.34 5.52
CA TYR A 149 31.83 -26.53 5.91
C TYR A 149 31.70 -26.09 7.36
N THR A 150 32.73 -26.35 8.17
CA THR A 150 32.91 -25.81 9.51
C THR A 150 34.19 -24.98 9.51
N HIS A 151 34.17 -23.77 10.09
CA HIS A 151 35.29 -22.82 9.96
C HIS A 151 35.72 -22.53 8.51
N LEU A 152 34.77 -22.61 7.56
CA LEU A 152 35.02 -22.54 6.11
C LEU A 152 35.98 -23.62 5.58
N GLN A 153 36.17 -24.72 6.30
CA GLN A 153 36.93 -25.90 5.88
C GLN A 153 36.01 -27.08 5.56
N PRO A 154 36.36 -27.93 4.56
CA PRO A 154 35.62 -29.14 4.24
C PRO A 154 35.36 -30.02 5.46
N ALA A 155 34.11 -30.45 5.63
CA ALA A 155 33.67 -31.37 6.67
C ALA A 155 32.86 -32.54 6.06
N GLN A 156 32.15 -33.31 6.88
CA GLN A 156 31.37 -34.46 6.44
C GLN A 156 30.30 -34.08 5.40
N LEU A 157 29.99 -34.99 4.47
CA LEU A 157 28.87 -34.79 3.54
C LEU A 157 27.54 -34.71 4.31
N ILE A 158 26.69 -33.78 3.88
CA ILE A 158 25.33 -33.61 4.39
C ILE A 158 24.37 -33.49 3.21
N THR A 159 23.06 -33.56 3.46
CA THR A 159 22.06 -33.20 2.46
C THR A 159 21.70 -31.71 2.58
N GLY A 160 20.90 -31.16 1.66
CA GLY A 160 20.61 -29.72 1.50
C GLY A 160 19.97 -28.98 2.70
N THR A 161 20.03 -29.56 3.89
CA THR A 161 19.77 -29.00 5.22
C THR A 161 20.36 -27.60 5.42
N ARG A 162 21.43 -27.19 4.71
CA ARG A 162 21.96 -25.80 4.80
C ARG A 162 20.99 -24.74 4.30
N VAL A 163 20.28 -24.99 3.20
CA VAL A 163 19.23 -24.08 2.68
C VAL A 163 18.04 -24.07 3.65
N LEU A 164 17.72 -25.23 4.22
CA LEU A 164 16.64 -25.37 5.18
C LEU A 164 16.90 -24.63 6.51
N ILE A 165 18.14 -24.64 7.01
CA ILE A 165 18.54 -23.91 8.22
C ILE A 165 18.42 -22.38 7.99
N MET A 166 18.90 -21.88 6.85
CA MET A 166 18.75 -20.46 6.48
C MET A 166 17.28 -20.03 6.42
N LEU A 167 16.40 -20.88 5.90
CA LEU A 167 14.96 -20.61 5.82
C LEU A 167 14.24 -20.75 7.17
N TYR A 168 14.64 -21.72 8.00
CA TYR A 168 14.09 -21.90 9.35
C TYR A 168 14.35 -20.66 10.23
N LEU A 169 15.53 -20.05 10.11
CA LEU A 169 15.86 -18.79 10.79
C LEU A 169 15.08 -17.58 10.25
N ALA A 170 14.53 -17.65 9.03
CA ALA A 170 13.69 -16.59 8.45
C ALA A 170 12.19 -16.78 8.73
N SER A 171 11.79 -17.90 9.35
CA SER A 171 10.40 -18.28 9.60
C SER A 171 9.97 -18.12 11.07
N GLY A 172 10.85 -17.60 11.93
CA GLY A 172 10.66 -17.44 13.37
C GLY A 172 10.52 -16.00 13.82
#